data_AF-A0A8X6KCS9-F1
#
_entry.id   AF-A0A8X6KCS9-F1
#
_cell.length_a   1.000
_cell.length_b   1.000
_cell.length_c   1.000
_cell.angle_alpha   90.00
_cell.angle_beta   90.00
_cell.angle_gamma   90.00
#
_symmetry.space_group_name_H-M   'P 1'
#
loop_
_entity.id
_entity.type
_entity.pdbx_description
1 polymer ?
#
loop_
_entity_poly.entity_id
_entity_poly.type
_entity_poly.pdbx_seq_one_letter_code
_entity_poly.pdbx_strand_id
1 'polypeptide(L)'
;MSHVSELMDANIRLQRITNDAREEEMEDNMQQVSTMIGNLRNMAIDMGSEMESQNRQLDRINLKAESNKTRITSANQRASKLLKD
;
A
#
# COMPACT_ATOMS: atom_id res chain seq x y z
N MET A 1 15.48 -1.23 -24.84
CA MET A 1 15.17 -0.14 -23.89
C MET A 1 14.36 1.01 -24.52
N SER A 2 14.24 1.17 -25.86
CA SER A 2 13.37 2.24 -26.41
C SER A 2 11.88 1.88 -26.48
N HIS A 3 11.52 0.61 -26.70
CA HIS A 3 10.11 0.19 -26.81
C HIS A 3 9.37 0.05 -25.47
N VAL A 4 10.07 0.04 -24.33
CA VAL A 4 9.42 -0.01 -23.01
C VAL A 4 8.95 1.38 -22.57
N SER A 5 9.52 2.45 -23.15
CA SER A 5 9.14 3.84 -22.85
C SER A 5 7.82 4.24 -23.51
N GLU A 6 7.46 3.69 -24.67
CA GLU A 6 6.20 4.01 -25.37
C GLU A 6 4.94 3.55 -24.63
N LEU A 7 5.06 2.56 -23.74
CA LEU A 7 3.95 2.09 -22.90
C LEU A 7 3.74 2.94 -21.63
N MET A 8 4.67 3.85 -21.30
CA MET A 8 4.50 4.78 -20.17
C MET A 8 3.71 6.03 -20.53
N ASP A 9 3.57 6.35 -21.83
CA ASP A 9 2.83 7.51 -22.32
C ASP A 9 1.42 7.16 -22.80
N ALA A 10 0.75 6.20 -22.15
CA ALA A 10 -0.67 5.95 -22.34
C ALA A 10 -1.50 7.08 -21.70
N ASN A 11 -1.38 8.27 -22.26
CA ASN A 11 -2.18 9.41 -21.89
C ASN A 11 -3.59 9.17 -22.42
N ILE A 12 -4.59 9.31 -21.55
CA ILE A 12 -5.99 9.24 -21.98
C ILE A 12 -6.25 10.48 -22.83
N ARG A 13 -6.52 10.28 -24.12
CA ARG A 13 -6.80 11.34 -25.09
C ARG A 13 -8.16 11.14 -25.72
N LEU A 14 -8.87 12.22 -25.96
CA LEU A 14 -10.14 12.24 -26.65
C LEU A 14 -9.91 12.27 -28.16
N GLN A 15 -10.67 11.43 -28.86
CA GLN A 15 -10.76 11.52 -30.30
C GLN A 15 -11.63 12.73 -30.66
N ARG A 16 -11.04 13.71 -31.35
CA ARG A 16 -11.74 14.94 -31.76
C ARG A 16 -12.73 14.65 -32.88
N ILE A 17 -13.94 15.21 -32.78
CA ILE A 17 -15.02 15.05 -33.76
C ILE A 17 -15.40 16.42 -34.34
N THR A 18 -15.64 17.41 -33.47
CA THR A 18 -16.09 18.76 -33.89
C THR A 18 -14.99 19.82 -33.88
N ASN A 19 -13.83 19.53 -33.30
CA ASN A 19 -12.71 20.47 -33.13
C ASN A 19 -13.13 21.80 -32.47
N ASP A 20 -14.04 21.72 -31.50
CA ASP A 20 -14.55 22.89 -30.79
C ASP A 20 -13.82 23.09 -29.44
N ALA A 21 -14.08 24.24 -28.81
CA ALA A 21 -13.47 24.59 -27.53
C ALA A 21 -13.85 23.63 -26.39
N ARG A 22 -14.97 22.92 -26.49
CA ARG A 22 -15.40 21.94 -25.48
C ARG A 22 -14.53 20.69 -25.55
N GLU A 23 -14.23 20.21 -26.75
CA GLU A 23 -13.29 19.08 -26.92
C GLU A 23 -11.88 19.42 -26.43
N GLU A 24 -11.45 20.68 -26.53
CA GLU A 24 -10.18 21.14 -25.98
C GLU A 24 -10.18 21.14 -24.43
N GLU A 25 -11.24 21.66 -23.81
CA GLU A 25 -11.40 21.62 -22.34
C GLU A 25 -11.47 20.17 -21.82
N MET A 26 -12.17 19.30 -22.54
CA MET A 26 -12.23 17.88 -22.16
C MET A 26 -10.87 17.18 -22.31
N GLU A 27 -10.07 17.51 -23.32
CA GLU A 27 -8.71 16.97 -23.46
C GLU A 27 -7.82 17.43 -22.29
N ASP A 28 -7.89 18.70 -21.89
CA ASP A 28 -7.15 19.20 -20.72
C ASP A 28 -7.58 18.51 -19.42
N ASN A 29 -8.89 18.36 -19.22
CA ASN A 29 -9.41 17.61 -18.07
C ASN A 29 -8.95 16.14 -18.08
N MET A 30 -8.87 15.49 -19.25
CA MET A 30 -8.36 14.12 -19.38
C MET A 30 -6.86 14.02 -19.14
N GLN A 31 -6.09 15.03 -19.51
CA GLN A 31 -4.67 15.13 -19.16
C GLN A 31 -4.47 15.21 -17.64
N GLN A 32 -5.30 16.00 -16.95
CA GLN A 32 -5.27 16.09 -15.50
C GLN A 32 -5.67 14.76 -14.85
N VAL A 33 -6.71 14.08 -15.34
CA VAL A 33 -7.11 12.75 -14.86
C VAL A 33 -6.02 11.71 -15.08
N SER A 34 -5.35 11.72 -16.23
CA SER A 34 -4.20 10.84 -16.51
C SER A 34 -3.10 11.01 -15.45
N THR A 35 -2.76 12.26 -15.11
CA THR A 35 -1.82 12.58 -14.03
C THR A 35 -2.29 12.05 -12.68
N MET A 36 -3.57 12.25 -12.34
CA MET A 36 -4.14 11.75 -11.09
C MET A 36 -4.09 10.21 -11.01
N ILE A 37 -4.34 9.50 -12.11
CA ILE A 37 -4.23 8.04 -12.17
C ILE A 37 -2.78 7.60 -11.97
N GLY A 38 -1.80 8.30 -12.54
CA GLY A 38 -0.38 8.05 -12.28
C GLY A 38 -0.04 8.15 -10.79
N ASN A 39 -0.54 9.20 -10.13
CA ASN A 39 -0.37 9.36 -8.68
C ASN A 39 -1.08 8.27 -7.87
N LEU A 40 -2.31 7.88 -8.25
CA LEU A 40 -3.04 6.78 -7.62
C LEU A 40 -2.30 5.44 -7.76
N ARG A 41 -1.68 5.18 -8.91
CA ARG A 41 -0.83 3.99 -9.13
C ARG A 41 0.36 4.00 -8.18
N ASN A 42 1.06 5.12 -8.06
CA ASN A 42 2.22 5.21 -7.17
C ASN A 42 1.79 5.00 -5.71
N MET A 43 0.71 5.66 -5.27
CA MET A 43 0.15 5.44 -3.93
C MET A 43 -0.26 3.98 -3.69
N ALA A 44 -0.82 3.29 -4.69
CA ALA A 44 -1.17 1.87 -4.56
C ALA A 44 0.07 0.97 -4.43
N ILE A 45 1.17 1.29 -5.14
CA ILE A 45 2.44 0.56 -5.04
C ILE A 45 3.08 0.79 -3.67
N ASP A 46 3.14 2.05 -3.22
CA ASP A 46 3.71 2.41 -1.92
C ASP A 46 2.89 1.79 -0.78
N MET A 47 1.56 1.85 -0.87
CA MET A 47 0.66 1.22 0.10
C MET A 47 0.81 -0.30 0.11
N GLY A 48 0.97 -0.96 -1.05
CA GLY A 48 1.22 -2.39 -1.12
C GLY A 48 2.52 -2.78 -0.43
N SER A 49 3.60 -2.04 -0.71
CA SER A 49 4.92 -2.26 -0.11
C SER A 49 4.90 -2.06 1.41
N GLU A 50 4.21 -1.03 1.88
CA GLU A 50 4.03 -0.75 3.30
C GLU A 50 3.22 -1.86 3.99
N MET A 51 2.15 -2.35 3.35
CA MET A 51 1.35 -3.45 3.89
C MET A 51 2.18 -4.74 4.05
N GLU A 52 3.05 -5.06 3.10
CA GLU A 52 3.99 -6.18 3.23
C GLU A 52 4.99 -5.99 4.38
N SER A 53 5.52 -4.77 4.53
CA SER A 53 6.43 -4.42 5.63
C SER A 53 5.76 -4.60 6.99
N GLN A 54 4.52 -4.11 7.11
CA GLN A 54 3.70 -4.22 8.31
C GLN A 54 3.33 -5.67 8.60
N ASN A 55 2.99 -6.48 7.59
CA ASN A 55 2.73 -7.91 7.79
C ASN A 55 3.95 -8.62 8.41
N ARG A 56 5.16 -8.39 7.87
CA ARG A 56 6.39 -8.93 8.47
C ARG A 56 6.63 -8.41 9.89
N GLN A 57 6.23 -7.19 10.20
CA GLN A 57 6.32 -6.63 11.55
C GLN A 57 5.34 -7.31 12.52
N LEU A 58 4.10 -7.55 12.08
CA LEU A 58 3.09 -8.28 12.85
C LEU A 58 3.55 -9.70 13.18
N ASP A 59 4.18 -10.40 12.24
CA ASP A 59 4.77 -11.73 12.50
C ASP A 59 5.80 -11.69 13.63
N ARG A 60 6.70 -10.69 13.62
CA ARG A 60 7.68 -10.50 14.70
C ARG A 60 7.02 -10.17 16.04
N ILE A 61 5.94 -9.37 16.02
CA ILE A 61 5.18 -9.04 17.22
C ILE A 61 4.52 -10.30 17.80
N ASN A 62 3.93 -11.15 16.95
CA ASN A 62 3.31 -12.41 17.38
C ASN A 62 4.32 -13.35 18.04
N LEU A 63 5.52 -13.51 17.45
CA LEU A 63 6.60 -14.29 18.06
C LEU A 63 7.01 -13.76 19.44
N LYS A 64 7.14 -12.44 19.58
CA LYS A 64 7.45 -11.80 20.86
C LYS A 64 6.31 -11.97 21.87
N ALA A 65 5.06 -11.87 21.43
CA ALA A 65 3.89 -12.05 22.27
C ALA A 65 3.82 -13.47 22.84
N GLU A 66 4.08 -14.50 22.03
CA GLU A 66 4.07 -15.90 22.49
C GLU A 66 5.21 -16.20 23.48
N SER A 67 6.41 -15.64 23.23
CA SER A 67 7.53 -15.71 24.18
C SER A 67 7.16 -15.07 25.52
N ASN A 68 6.55 -13.89 25.49
CA ASN A 68 6.09 -13.20 26.70
C ASN A 68 5.01 -13.99 27.43
N LYS A 69 4.04 -14.55 26.71
CA LYS A 69 2.99 -15.42 27.29
C LYS A 69 3.60 -16.62 28.02
N THR A 70 4.59 -17.28 27.42
CA THR A 70 5.32 -18.39 28.05
C THR A 70 6.01 -17.95 29.33
N ARG A 71 6.71 -16.81 29.29
CA ARG A 71 7.41 -16.24 30.47
C ARG A 71 6.45 -15.88 31.58
N ILE A 72 5.34 -15.23 31.26
CA ILE A 72 4.29 -14.85 32.23
C ILE A 72 3.68 -16.10 32.86
N THR A 73 3.37 -17.12 32.06
CA THR A 73 2.81 -18.39 32.56
C THR A 73 3.77 -19.07 33.54
N SER A 74 5.05 -19.16 33.18
CA SER A 74 6.09 -19.74 34.05
C SER A 74 6.26 -18.94 35.35
N ALA A 75 6.29 -17.61 35.27
CA ALA A 75 6.37 -16.74 36.44
C ALA A 75 5.13 -16.91 37.35
N ASN A 76 3.93 -16.97 36.77
CA ASN A 76 2.70 -17.17 37.52
C ASN A 76 2.65 -18.55 38.21
N GLN A 77 3.13 -19.61 37.54
CA GLN A 77 3.27 -20.94 38.16
C GLN A 77 4.22 -20.92 39.36
N ARG A 78 5.37 -20.23 39.25
CA ARG A 78 6.32 -20.08 40.36
C ARG A 78 5.71 -19.30 41.52
N ALA A 79 5.08 -18.16 41.24
CA ALA A 79 4.40 -17.35 42.26
C ALA A 79 3.28 -18.15 42.96
N SER A 80 2.48 -18.89 42.20
CA SER A 80 1.40 -19.73 42.75
C SER A 80 1.90 -20.85 43.67
N LYS A 81 3.10 -21.38 43.44
CA LYS A 81 3.74 -22.34 44.35
C LYS A 81 4.17 -21.64 45.65
N LEU A 82 4.84 -20.50 45.53
CA LEU A 82 5.29 -19.69 46.68
C LEU A 82 4.15 -19.19 47.57
N LEU A 83 2.94 -19.00 47.03
CA LEU A 83 1.76 -18.60 47.80
C LEU A 83 1.04 -19.77 48.50
N LYS A 84 1.38 -21.03 48.14
CA LYS A 84 0.81 -22.23 48.75
C LYS A 84 1.68 -22.79 49.88
N ASP A 85 2.92 -22.34 49.95
CA ASP A 85 3.86 -22.59 51.06
C ASP A 85 3.66 -21.52 52.15
#